data_AF-G7NLU9-F1
#
_entry.id   AF-G7NLU9-F1
#
_cell.length_a   1.000
_cell.length_b   1.000
_cell.length_c   1.000
_cell.angle_alpha   90.00
_cell.angle_beta   90.00
_cell.angle_gamma   90.00
#
_symmetry.space_group_name_H-M   'P 1'
#
loop_
_entity.id
_entity.type
_entity.pdbx_description
1 polymer ?
#
loop_
_entity_poly.entity_id
_entity_poly.type
_entity_poly.pdbx_seq_one_letter_code
_entity_poly.pdbx_strand_id
1 'polypeptide(L)'
;TPRAAAAALSQQQNLQERLRLREERKQQEELMKAFETPEEKRARRLAKKEAKERKKREKMGWGEEYMGYTNTDNPFGDNNLLGTFIWNKALEKKGISHLEEKELKERNKRIQEDNRLELQKVKQLRLEREREKAMREQELEMLQREKEAEHFKTWEEQEDNFHLQQAKLRSKIRIRDGRAKPIDLLAKYISAEDDDLAVEMHEPYTFLNGLTVADMEDLLEDIQVYMELEQGKNADFWRDMTTITEDEISKLRKLEASGKGPG
;
A
#
# COMPACT_ATOMS: atom_id res chain seq x y z
N THR A 1 -27.65 -13.90 -67.17
CA THR A 1 -27.04 -15.24 -67.10
C THR A 1 -27.90 -16.15 -66.22
N PRO A 2 -27.95 -17.46 -66.46
CA PRO A 2 -28.77 -18.41 -65.68
C PRO A 2 -28.52 -18.28 -64.16
N ARG A 3 -27.28 -17.95 -63.79
CA ARG A 3 -26.81 -17.73 -62.42
C ARG A 3 -27.44 -16.51 -61.72
N ALA A 4 -27.73 -15.43 -62.44
CA ALA A 4 -28.38 -14.25 -61.88
C ALA A 4 -29.89 -14.47 -61.67
N ALA A 5 -30.54 -15.21 -62.56
CA ALA A 5 -31.94 -15.62 -62.40
C ALA A 5 -32.10 -16.58 -61.21
N ALA A 6 -31.16 -17.52 -61.02
CA ALA A 6 -31.14 -18.41 -59.86
C ALA A 6 -30.94 -17.66 -58.53
N ALA A 7 -30.08 -16.64 -58.49
CA ALA A 7 -29.88 -15.82 -57.29
C ALA A 7 -31.11 -14.99 -56.90
N ALA A 8 -31.81 -14.41 -57.89
CA ALA A 8 -33.06 -13.67 -57.66
C ALA A 8 -34.18 -14.59 -57.14
N LEU A 9 -34.32 -15.80 -57.70
CA LEU A 9 -35.25 -16.81 -57.22
C LEU A 9 -34.93 -17.21 -55.77
N SER A 10 -33.66 -17.39 -55.41
CA SER A 10 -33.25 -17.73 -54.04
C SER A 10 -33.53 -16.62 -53.03
N GLN A 11 -33.34 -15.35 -53.41
CA GLN A 11 -33.71 -14.22 -52.55
C GLN A 11 -35.22 -14.11 -52.35
N GLN A 12 -36.00 -14.37 -53.41
CA GLN A 12 -37.45 -14.40 -53.34
C GLN A 12 -37.97 -15.55 -52.46
N GLN A 13 -37.35 -16.73 -52.58
CA GLN A 13 -37.64 -17.89 -51.72
C GLN A 13 -37.31 -17.60 -50.25
N ASN A 14 -36.16 -16.99 -49.94
CA ASN A 14 -35.81 -16.59 -48.57
C ASN A 14 -36.76 -15.56 -47.98
N LEU A 15 -37.22 -14.58 -48.77
CA LEU A 15 -38.22 -13.60 -48.35
C LEU A 15 -39.56 -14.29 -48.06
N GLN A 16 -39.99 -15.20 -48.92
CA GLN A 16 -41.19 -16.00 -48.72
C GLN A 16 -41.09 -16.89 -47.47
N GLU A 17 -39.94 -17.50 -47.23
CA GLU A 17 -39.68 -18.32 -46.04
C GLU A 17 -39.71 -17.48 -44.76
N ARG A 18 -39.11 -16.27 -44.76
CA ARG A 18 -39.18 -15.33 -43.63
C ARG A 18 -40.60 -14.86 -43.35
N LEU A 19 -41.42 -14.65 -44.39
CA LEU A 19 -42.82 -14.28 -44.23
C LEU A 19 -43.63 -15.43 -43.65
N ARG A 20 -43.44 -16.66 -44.15
CA ARG A 20 -44.06 -17.89 -43.61
C ARG A 20 -43.69 -18.09 -42.14
N LEU A 21 -42.41 -18.02 -41.79
CA LEU A 21 -41.95 -18.16 -40.40
C LEU A 21 -42.56 -17.09 -39.48
N ARG A 22 -42.78 -15.87 -39.99
CA ARG A 22 -43.44 -14.79 -39.23
C ARG A 22 -44.94 -15.08 -39.04
N GLU A 23 -45.60 -15.65 -40.04
CA GLU A 23 -47.00 -16.06 -39.95
C GLU A 23 -47.16 -17.27 -39.02
N GLU A 24 -46.31 -18.28 -39.13
CA GLU A 24 -46.26 -19.43 -38.23
C GLU A 24 -46.02 -19.00 -36.78
N ARG A 25 -45.07 -18.08 -36.53
CA ARG A 25 -44.88 -17.50 -35.20
C ARG A 25 -46.10 -16.75 -34.69
N LYS A 26 -46.78 -15.98 -35.56
CA LYS A 26 -48.01 -15.29 -35.17
C LYS A 26 -49.12 -16.29 -34.82
N GLN A 27 -49.29 -17.33 -35.62
CA GLN A 27 -50.27 -18.39 -35.39
C GLN A 27 -49.95 -19.17 -34.11
N GLN A 28 -48.68 -19.51 -33.87
CA GLN A 28 -48.23 -20.12 -32.61
C GLN A 28 -48.47 -19.21 -31.41
N GLU A 29 -48.14 -17.92 -31.52
CA GLU A 29 -48.43 -16.95 -30.45
C GLU A 29 -49.93 -16.78 -30.21
N GLU A 30 -50.77 -16.85 -31.25
CA GLU A 30 -52.23 -16.79 -31.16
C GLU A 30 -52.81 -18.06 -30.53
N LEU A 31 -52.32 -19.24 -30.90
CA LEU A 31 -52.65 -20.51 -30.25
C LEU A 31 -52.25 -20.47 -28.77
N MET A 32 -51.02 -20.06 -28.45
CA MET A 32 -50.57 -19.90 -27.06
C MET A 32 -51.42 -18.88 -26.29
N LYS A 33 -51.88 -17.80 -26.94
CA LYS A 33 -52.82 -16.81 -26.35
C LYS A 33 -54.24 -17.36 -26.15
N ALA A 34 -54.66 -18.32 -26.98
CA ALA A 34 -55.98 -18.94 -26.93
C ALA A 34 -56.09 -20.02 -25.84
N PHE A 35 -55.00 -20.77 -25.62
CA PHE A 35 -54.88 -21.75 -24.54
C PHE A 35 -54.41 -21.15 -23.21
N GLU A 36 -54.08 -19.86 -23.19
CA GLU A 36 -53.62 -19.15 -22.01
C GLU A 36 -54.70 -19.11 -20.92
N THR A 37 -54.31 -19.51 -19.72
CA THR A 37 -55.21 -19.41 -18.55
C THR A 37 -55.53 -17.94 -18.23
N PRO A 38 -56.65 -17.65 -17.57
CA PRO A 38 -57.00 -16.27 -17.17
C PRO A 38 -55.92 -15.59 -16.32
N GLU A 39 -55.11 -16.35 -15.58
CA GLU A 39 -54.02 -15.86 -14.73
C GLU A 39 -52.78 -15.48 -15.56
N GLU A 40 -52.35 -16.34 -16.48
CA GLU A 40 -51.24 -16.06 -17.40
C GLU A 40 -51.54 -14.84 -18.29
N LYS A 41 -52.79 -14.69 -18.72
CA LYS A 41 -53.25 -13.52 -19.49
C LYS A 41 -53.14 -12.21 -18.70
N ARG A 42 -53.34 -12.25 -17.37
CA ARG A 42 -53.12 -11.09 -16.49
C ARG A 42 -51.63 -10.82 -16.32
N ALA A 43 -50.81 -11.85 -16.09
CA ALA A 43 -49.36 -11.73 -15.96
C ALA A 43 -48.72 -11.10 -17.21
N ARG A 44 -49.10 -11.55 -18.42
CA ARG A 44 -48.60 -10.94 -19.67
C ARG A 44 -48.99 -9.47 -19.81
N ARG A 45 -50.22 -9.10 -19.43
CA ARG A 45 -50.68 -7.70 -19.47
C ARG A 45 -49.90 -6.83 -18.49
N LEU A 46 -49.61 -7.35 -17.29
CA LEU A 46 -48.76 -6.69 -16.29
C LEU A 46 -47.34 -6.51 -16.80
N ALA A 47 -46.69 -7.57 -17.29
CA ALA A 47 -45.34 -7.50 -17.85
C ALA A 47 -45.24 -6.52 -19.04
N LYS A 48 -46.25 -6.50 -19.93
CA LYS A 48 -46.31 -5.53 -21.04
C LYS A 48 -46.48 -4.09 -20.55
N LYS A 49 -47.19 -3.87 -19.45
CA LYS A 49 -47.36 -2.55 -18.82
C LYS A 49 -46.05 -2.11 -18.18
N GLU A 50 -45.40 -2.99 -17.42
CA GLU A 50 -44.12 -2.74 -16.75
C GLU A 50 -42.99 -2.44 -17.76
N ALA A 51 -42.87 -3.23 -18.83
CA ALA A 51 -41.87 -2.99 -19.88
C ALA A 51 -42.07 -1.65 -20.59
N LYS A 52 -43.34 -1.22 -20.79
CA LYS A 52 -43.65 0.11 -21.35
C LYS A 52 -43.26 1.24 -20.38
N GLU A 53 -43.49 1.06 -19.09
CA GLU A 53 -43.12 2.02 -18.05
C GLU A 53 -41.59 2.13 -17.90
N ARG A 54 -40.88 0.99 -17.88
CA ARG A 54 -39.40 0.98 -17.88
C ARG A 54 -38.81 1.71 -19.08
N LYS A 55 -39.33 1.45 -20.28
CA LYS A 55 -38.85 2.13 -21.51
C LYS A 55 -39.12 3.64 -21.50
N LYS A 56 -40.23 4.08 -20.90
CA LYS A 56 -40.49 5.52 -20.69
C LYS A 56 -39.52 6.13 -19.67
N ARG A 57 -39.23 5.42 -18.59
CA ARG A 57 -38.28 5.84 -17.53
C ARG A 57 -36.87 6.05 -18.07
N GLU A 58 -36.35 5.05 -18.80
CA GLU A 58 -35.04 5.13 -19.47
C GLU A 58 -34.98 6.30 -20.46
N LYS A 59 -36.05 6.53 -21.25
CA LYS A 59 -36.12 7.62 -22.23
C LYS A 59 -36.12 9.02 -21.60
N MET A 60 -36.63 9.13 -20.38
CA MET A 60 -36.76 10.40 -19.64
C MET A 60 -35.47 10.75 -18.85
N GLY A 61 -34.39 9.98 -19.00
CA GLY A 61 -33.08 10.27 -18.37
C GLY A 61 -33.02 9.97 -16.87
N TRP A 62 -34.05 9.32 -16.31
CA TRP A 62 -34.06 8.84 -14.94
C TRP A 62 -33.21 7.57 -14.86
N GLY A 63 -31.90 7.75 -14.74
CA GLY A 63 -30.96 6.67 -14.50
C GLY A 63 -31.31 5.85 -13.24
N GLU A 64 -30.73 4.66 -13.16
CA GLU A 64 -30.88 3.72 -12.04
C GLU A 64 -30.53 4.35 -10.68
N GLU A 65 -29.62 5.33 -10.68
CA GLU A 65 -29.12 6.01 -9.49
C GLU A 65 -30.03 7.14 -8.95
N TYR A 66 -31.01 7.64 -9.72
CA TYR A 66 -31.67 8.92 -9.39
C TYR A 66 -33.13 8.88 -8.91
N MET A 67 -33.88 7.76 -8.94
CA MET A 67 -35.19 7.70 -8.25
C MET A 67 -35.70 6.27 -8.07
N GLY A 68 -35.79 5.80 -6.83
CA GLY A 68 -36.33 4.47 -6.47
C GLY A 68 -37.86 4.35 -6.55
N TYR A 69 -38.58 5.45 -6.75
CA TYR A 69 -40.04 5.46 -6.67
C TYR A 69 -40.71 5.28 -8.04
N THR A 70 -41.77 4.47 -8.06
CA THR A 70 -42.63 4.29 -9.23
C THR A 70 -43.97 5.01 -9.01
N ASN A 71 -44.71 5.34 -10.07
CA ASN A 71 -46.07 5.90 -9.95
C ASN A 71 -47.03 5.01 -9.11
N THR A 72 -46.68 3.74 -8.92
CA THR A 72 -47.45 2.75 -8.15
C THR A 72 -46.91 2.51 -6.73
N ASP A 73 -45.68 2.93 -6.46
CA ASP A 73 -44.97 2.71 -5.18
C ASP A 73 -44.43 4.06 -4.68
N ASN A 74 -45.31 5.06 -4.74
CA ASN A 74 -45.01 6.42 -4.33
C ASN A 74 -45.51 6.64 -2.89
N PRO A 75 -44.62 6.85 -1.89
CA PRO A 75 -45.02 7.02 -0.49
C PRO A 75 -45.84 8.29 -0.24
N PHE A 76 -45.91 9.22 -1.20
CA PHE A 76 -46.70 10.45 -1.12
C PHE A 76 -48.07 10.35 -1.81
N GLY A 77 -48.44 9.19 -2.34
CA GLY A 77 -49.77 8.94 -2.92
C GLY A 77 -50.08 9.71 -4.21
N ASP A 78 -49.07 10.26 -4.88
CA ASP A 78 -49.25 10.95 -6.17
C ASP A 78 -49.21 9.94 -7.33
N ASN A 79 -50.31 9.90 -8.10
CA ASN A 79 -50.52 9.00 -9.24
C ASN A 79 -49.75 9.43 -10.50
N ASN A 80 -49.18 10.64 -10.53
CA ASN A 80 -48.47 11.20 -11.68
C ASN A 80 -47.04 11.69 -11.33
N LEU A 81 -46.33 10.94 -10.49
CA LEU A 81 -44.93 11.23 -10.12
C LEU A 81 -43.99 11.36 -11.34
N LEU A 82 -44.27 10.63 -12.42
CA LEU A 82 -43.52 10.67 -13.68
C LEU A 82 -43.92 11.82 -14.63
N GLY A 83 -44.92 12.62 -14.27
CA GLY A 83 -45.31 13.81 -15.03
C GLY A 83 -44.21 14.87 -14.99
N THR A 84 -43.89 15.48 -16.13
CA THR A 84 -42.93 16.59 -16.15
C THR A 84 -43.59 17.81 -15.50
N PHE A 85 -43.15 18.16 -14.30
CA PHE A 85 -43.60 19.38 -13.63
C PHE A 85 -43.10 20.61 -14.41
N ILE A 86 -44.02 21.50 -14.77
CA ILE A 86 -43.73 22.74 -15.49
C ILE A 86 -43.93 23.92 -14.55
N TRP A 87 -42.84 24.63 -14.23
CA TRP A 87 -42.91 25.84 -13.42
C TRP A 87 -43.23 27.06 -14.29
N ASN A 88 -44.52 27.25 -14.57
CA ASN A 88 -45.01 28.30 -15.48
C ASN A 88 -44.48 29.71 -15.14
N LYS A 89 -44.53 30.13 -13.87
CA LYS A 89 -43.95 31.42 -13.41
C LYS A 89 -42.45 31.54 -13.65
N ALA A 90 -41.70 30.44 -13.56
CA ALA A 90 -40.27 30.45 -13.85
C ALA A 90 -39.99 30.54 -15.35
N LEU A 91 -40.84 29.95 -16.20
CA LEU A 91 -40.75 30.10 -17.65
C LEU A 91 -41.07 31.52 -18.09
N GLU A 92 -42.12 32.14 -17.52
CA GLU A 92 -42.47 33.54 -17.74
C GLU A 92 -41.32 34.46 -17.32
N LYS A 93 -40.77 34.28 -16.12
CA LYS A 93 -39.63 35.06 -15.62
C LYS A 93 -38.38 34.89 -16.50
N LYS A 94 -38.17 33.71 -17.09
CA LYS A 94 -37.08 33.43 -18.04
C LYS A 94 -37.40 33.85 -19.49
N GLY A 95 -38.58 34.40 -19.75
CA GLY A 95 -39.01 34.86 -21.08
C GLY A 95 -39.26 33.74 -22.10
N ILE A 96 -39.45 32.49 -21.64
CA ILE A 96 -39.54 31.29 -22.48
C ILE A 96 -40.87 30.55 -22.32
N SER A 97 -41.89 31.24 -21.80
CA SER A 97 -43.24 30.69 -21.67
C SER A 97 -43.91 30.34 -23.01
N HIS A 98 -43.43 30.91 -24.11
CA HIS A 98 -43.95 30.69 -25.46
C HIS A 98 -43.39 29.43 -26.15
N LEU A 99 -42.38 28.78 -25.57
CA LEU A 99 -41.76 27.59 -26.16
C LEU A 99 -42.68 26.37 -26.01
N GLU A 100 -42.71 25.53 -27.04
CA GLU A 100 -43.48 24.29 -26.98
C GLU A 100 -42.87 23.31 -25.95
N GLU A 101 -43.70 22.45 -25.38
CA GLU A 101 -43.27 21.44 -24.39
C GLU A 101 -42.12 20.55 -24.93
N LYS A 102 -42.09 20.32 -26.25
CA LYS A 102 -41.03 19.58 -26.93
C LYS A 102 -39.69 20.33 -26.88
N GLU A 103 -39.68 21.62 -27.17
CA GLU A 103 -38.47 22.46 -27.16
C GLU A 103 -37.93 22.63 -25.74
N LEU A 104 -38.82 22.76 -24.76
CA LEU A 104 -38.46 22.84 -23.35
C LEU A 104 -37.79 21.55 -22.86
N LYS A 105 -38.29 20.38 -23.29
CA LYS A 105 -37.67 19.07 -23.02
C LYS A 105 -36.29 18.94 -23.65
N GLU A 106 -36.11 19.35 -24.90
CA GLU A 106 -34.80 19.33 -25.58
C GLU A 106 -33.79 20.28 -24.92
N ARG A 107 -34.23 21.47 -24.49
CA ARG A 107 -33.39 22.41 -23.74
C ARG A 107 -32.98 21.86 -22.38
N ASN A 108 -33.92 21.30 -21.62
CA ASN A 108 -33.62 20.69 -20.31
C ASN A 108 -32.67 19.50 -20.45
N LYS A 109 -32.84 18.69 -21.51
CA LYS A 109 -31.92 17.59 -21.81
C LYS A 109 -30.50 18.08 -22.08
N ARG A 110 -30.32 19.14 -22.86
CA ARG A 110 -29.00 19.77 -23.08
C ARG A 110 -28.36 20.25 -21.78
N ILE A 111 -29.13 20.96 -20.95
CA ILE A 111 -28.65 21.42 -19.63
C ILE A 111 -28.23 20.24 -18.73
N GLN A 112 -28.99 19.14 -18.73
CA GLN A 112 -28.63 17.94 -17.97
C GLN A 112 -27.34 17.29 -18.49
N GLU A 113 -27.17 17.22 -19.81
CA GLU A 113 -25.95 16.70 -20.43
C GLU A 113 -24.73 17.57 -20.08
N ASP A 114 -24.86 18.90 -20.16
CA ASP A 114 -23.82 19.85 -19.79
C ASP A 114 -23.47 19.75 -18.29
N ASN A 115 -24.47 19.77 -17.40
CA ASN A 115 -24.28 19.59 -15.96
C ASN A 115 -23.58 18.27 -15.63
N ARG A 116 -23.89 17.19 -16.36
CA ARG A 116 -23.23 15.89 -16.17
C ARG A 116 -21.75 15.95 -16.57
N LEU A 117 -21.42 16.63 -17.67
CA LEU A 117 -20.03 16.82 -18.10
C LEU A 117 -19.26 17.70 -17.10
N GLU A 118 -19.87 18.77 -16.61
CA GLU A 118 -19.28 19.63 -15.57
C GLU A 118 -19.03 18.85 -14.28
N LEU A 119 -19.99 18.05 -13.82
CA LEU A 119 -19.82 17.18 -12.65
C LEU A 119 -18.67 16.19 -12.84
N GLN A 120 -18.52 15.59 -14.02
CA GLN A 120 -17.41 14.70 -14.33
C GLN A 120 -16.06 15.42 -14.26
N LYS A 121 -15.95 16.63 -14.82
CA LYS A 121 -14.73 17.45 -14.72
C LYS A 121 -14.40 17.81 -13.27
N VAL A 122 -15.40 18.24 -12.49
CA VAL A 122 -15.22 18.54 -11.06
C VAL A 122 -14.77 17.30 -10.28
N LYS A 123 -15.34 16.12 -10.58
CA LYS A 123 -14.93 14.85 -9.95
C LYS A 123 -13.48 14.51 -10.29
N GLN A 124 -13.06 14.69 -11.54
CA GLN A 124 -11.68 14.46 -11.97
C GLN A 124 -10.70 15.40 -11.24
N LEU A 125 -11.01 16.69 -11.16
CA LEU A 125 -10.18 17.67 -10.45
C LEU A 125 -10.06 17.38 -8.95
N ARG A 126 -11.14 16.89 -8.31
CA ARG A 126 -11.09 16.46 -6.91
C ARG A 126 -10.16 15.26 -6.74
N LEU A 127 -10.28 14.26 -7.61
CA LEU A 127 -9.45 13.07 -7.57
C LEU A 127 -7.98 13.38 -7.80
N GLU A 128 -7.67 14.28 -8.73
CA GLU A 128 -6.31 14.75 -9.00
C GLU A 128 -5.72 15.48 -7.79
N ARG A 129 -6.48 16.39 -7.16
CA ARG A 129 -6.05 17.07 -5.93
C ARG A 129 -5.82 16.11 -4.77
N GLU A 130 -6.69 15.11 -4.61
CA GLU A 130 -6.51 14.08 -3.59
C GLU A 130 -5.26 13.25 -3.85
N ARG A 131 -4.97 12.89 -5.11
CA ARG A 131 -3.73 12.20 -5.47
C ARG A 131 -2.49 13.06 -5.21
N GLU A 132 -2.49 14.32 -5.62
CA GLU A 132 -1.37 15.24 -5.38
C GLU A 132 -1.13 15.43 -3.88
N LYS A 133 -2.21 15.59 -3.11
CA LYS A 133 -2.11 15.70 -1.64
C LYS A 133 -1.57 14.41 -1.02
N ALA A 134 -2.04 13.25 -1.46
CA ALA A 134 -1.57 11.95 -0.96
C ALA A 134 -0.10 11.71 -1.30
N MET A 135 0.35 12.08 -2.52
CA MET A 135 1.77 12.00 -2.89
C MET A 135 2.63 12.92 -2.02
N ARG A 136 2.21 14.17 -1.80
CA ARG A 136 2.93 15.11 -0.93
C ARG A 136 2.97 14.64 0.52
N GLU A 137 1.88 14.07 1.02
CA GLU A 137 1.80 13.51 2.37
C GLU A 137 2.73 12.31 2.53
N GLN A 138 2.77 11.41 1.53
CA GLN A 138 3.69 10.28 1.50
C GLN A 138 5.16 10.72 1.43
N GLU A 139 5.49 11.72 0.61
CA GLU A 139 6.84 12.29 0.53
C GLU A 139 7.28 12.91 1.86
N LEU A 140 6.40 13.67 2.52
CA LEU A 140 6.68 14.24 3.84
C LEU A 140 6.87 13.15 4.91
N GLU A 141 6.05 12.10 4.88
CA GLU A 141 6.16 10.97 5.80
C GLU A 141 7.48 10.21 5.60
N MET A 142 7.88 9.95 4.35
CA MET A 142 9.17 9.33 4.05
C MET A 142 10.32 10.20 4.53
N LEU A 143 10.29 11.51 4.24
CA LEU A 143 11.33 12.44 4.70
C LEU A 143 11.40 12.51 6.22
N GLN A 144 10.26 12.44 6.91
CA GLN A 144 10.25 12.41 8.37
C GLN A 144 10.85 11.10 8.92
N ARG A 145 10.50 9.95 8.33
CA ARG A 145 11.11 8.66 8.68
C ARG A 145 12.61 8.65 8.43
N GLU A 146 13.07 9.20 7.32
CA GLU A 146 14.50 9.32 6.99
C GLU A 146 15.22 10.18 8.03
N LYS A 147 14.66 11.34 8.42
CA LYS A 147 15.21 12.18 9.48
C LYS A 147 15.25 11.45 10.83
N GLU A 148 14.17 10.76 11.19
CA GLU A 148 14.12 9.97 12.42
C GLU A 148 15.19 8.87 12.41
N ALA A 149 15.36 8.16 11.29
CA ALA A 149 16.40 7.14 11.12
C ALA A 149 17.82 7.72 11.21
N GLU A 150 18.08 8.88 10.60
CA GLU A 150 19.35 9.59 10.76
C GLU A 150 19.61 9.98 12.22
N HIS A 151 18.59 10.50 12.92
CA HIS A 151 18.69 10.81 14.34
C HIS A 151 19.01 9.57 15.18
N PHE A 152 18.32 8.45 14.96
CA PHE A 152 18.60 7.19 15.65
C PHE A 152 20.03 6.72 15.42
N LYS A 153 20.50 6.76 14.17
CA LYS A 153 21.89 6.38 13.83
C LYS A 153 22.91 7.27 14.56
N THR A 154 22.70 8.58 14.59
CA THR A 154 23.60 9.48 15.33
C THR A 154 23.57 9.23 16.84
N TRP A 155 22.46 8.75 17.37
CA TRP A 155 22.32 8.42 18.79
C TRP A 155 23.09 7.14 19.13
N GLU A 156 22.97 6.11 18.29
CA GLU A 156 23.74 4.87 18.39
C GLU A 156 25.25 5.14 18.36
N GLU A 157 25.72 5.97 17.40
CA GLU A 157 27.13 6.37 17.32
C GLU A 157 27.61 7.13 18.57
N GLN A 158 26.74 7.95 19.18
CA GLN A 158 27.05 8.67 20.43
C GLN A 158 27.10 7.71 21.63
N GLU A 159 26.21 6.72 21.69
CA GLU A 159 26.18 5.70 22.74
C GLU A 159 27.44 4.82 22.70
N ASP A 160 27.84 4.35 21.51
CA ASP A 160 29.08 3.60 21.31
C ASP A 160 30.31 4.40 21.78
N ASN A 161 30.38 5.68 21.41
CA ASN A 161 31.47 6.55 21.85
C ASN A 161 31.48 6.73 23.38
N PHE A 162 30.30 6.89 23.98
CA PHE A 162 30.18 6.96 25.43
C PHE A 162 30.66 5.68 26.11
N HIS A 163 30.30 4.49 25.59
CA HIS A 163 30.78 3.21 26.10
C HIS A 163 32.31 3.09 25.99
N LEU A 164 32.90 3.50 24.87
CA LEU A 164 34.34 3.53 24.69
C LEU A 164 35.03 4.45 25.71
N GLN A 165 34.51 5.66 25.90
CA GLN A 165 35.05 6.61 26.88
C GLN A 165 34.93 6.09 28.30
N GLN A 166 33.81 5.47 28.66
CA GLN A 166 33.63 4.84 29.96
C GLN A 166 34.59 3.67 30.18
N ALA A 167 34.79 2.81 29.17
CA ALA A 167 35.77 1.72 29.23
C ALA A 167 37.19 2.25 29.47
N LYS A 168 37.60 3.29 28.72
CA LYS A 168 38.89 3.98 28.89
C LYS A 168 39.04 4.61 30.28
N LEU A 169 38.02 5.32 30.76
CA LEU A 169 38.04 5.95 32.09
C LEU A 169 38.16 4.90 33.20
N ARG A 170 37.39 3.81 33.10
CA ARG A 170 37.41 2.70 34.06
C ARG A 170 38.78 2.01 34.08
N SER A 171 39.37 1.78 32.90
CA SER A 171 40.73 1.26 32.74
C SER A 171 41.75 2.17 33.44
N LYS A 172 41.71 3.48 33.18
CA LYS A 172 42.59 4.48 33.82
C LYS A 172 42.52 4.44 35.35
N ILE A 173 41.31 4.30 35.92
CA ILE A 173 41.12 4.17 37.37
C ILE A 173 41.74 2.86 37.90
N ARG A 174 41.50 1.72 37.25
CA ARG A 174 42.03 0.42 37.67
C ARG A 174 43.55 0.36 37.65
N ILE A 175 44.17 0.95 36.63
CA ILE A 175 45.63 1.06 36.50
C ILE A 175 46.20 1.88 37.66
N ARG A 176 45.59 3.04 37.96
CA ARG A 176 46.02 3.90 39.07
C ARG A 176 45.87 3.21 40.43
N ASP A 177 44.80 2.44 40.61
CA ASP A 177 44.51 1.71 41.85
C ASP A 177 45.37 0.43 42.00
N GLY A 178 46.26 0.09 41.05
CA GLY A 178 47.15 -1.07 41.11
C GLY A 178 46.46 -2.43 40.87
N ARG A 179 45.28 -2.41 40.28
CA ARG A 179 44.40 -3.58 40.05
C ARG A 179 43.99 -3.67 38.58
N ALA A 180 44.96 -3.39 37.70
CA ALA A 180 44.78 -3.42 36.26
C ALA A 180 44.43 -4.82 35.78
N LYS A 181 43.46 -4.93 34.88
CA LYS A 181 43.23 -6.14 34.09
C LYS A 181 44.21 -6.21 32.90
N PRO A 182 44.46 -7.39 32.33
CA PRO A 182 45.27 -7.51 31.11
C PRO A 182 44.80 -6.61 29.96
N ILE A 183 43.48 -6.50 29.74
CA ILE A 183 42.91 -5.60 28.73
C ILE A 183 43.27 -4.13 28.98
N ASP A 184 43.29 -3.69 30.24
CA ASP A 184 43.60 -2.31 30.60
C ASP A 184 45.04 -1.97 30.20
N LEU A 185 45.97 -2.91 30.39
CA LEU A 185 47.39 -2.78 30.04
C LEU A 185 47.61 -2.83 28.53
N LEU A 186 46.92 -3.72 27.82
CA LEU A 186 46.97 -3.81 26.36
C LEU A 186 46.41 -2.55 25.68
N ALA A 187 45.24 -2.08 26.13
CA ALA A 187 44.63 -0.85 25.65
C ALA A 187 45.52 0.37 25.92
N LYS A 188 46.20 0.39 27.06
CA LYS A 188 47.19 1.43 27.39
C LYS A 188 48.42 1.36 26.47
N TYR A 189 48.91 0.17 26.14
CA TYR A 189 50.07 0.00 25.27
C TYR A 189 49.85 0.65 23.88
N ILE A 190 48.66 0.49 23.30
CA ILE A 190 48.33 1.10 22.01
C ILE A 190 47.87 2.56 22.10
N SER A 191 47.39 2.99 23.27
CA SER A 191 46.96 4.39 23.50
C SER A 191 48.11 5.31 23.93
N ALA A 192 49.37 4.93 23.69
CA ALA A 192 50.58 5.56 24.22
C ALA A 192 50.77 7.06 23.86
N GLU A 193 49.90 7.64 23.03
CA GLU A 193 49.85 9.09 22.78
C GLU A 193 49.17 9.88 23.92
N ASP A 194 48.39 9.21 24.78
CA ASP A 194 47.71 9.76 25.97
C ASP A 194 48.22 9.04 27.23
N ASP A 195 49.09 9.67 28.05
CA ASP A 195 48.93 9.80 29.53
C ASP A 195 50.22 9.77 30.38
N ASP A 196 50.21 10.67 31.38
CA ASP A 196 51.16 10.96 32.47
C ASP A 196 51.38 9.83 33.51
N LEU A 197 50.95 8.60 33.22
CA LEU A 197 51.04 7.47 34.15
C LEU A 197 52.30 6.65 33.87
N ALA A 198 53.29 6.75 34.78
CA ALA A 198 54.53 5.97 34.80
C ALA A 198 54.27 4.47 35.05
N VAL A 199 53.70 3.77 34.07
CA VAL A 199 53.65 2.31 34.03
C VAL A 199 54.81 1.83 33.17
N GLU A 200 55.58 0.89 33.69
CA GLU A 200 56.69 0.29 32.97
C GLU A 200 56.17 -0.41 31.71
N MET A 201 56.68 0.01 30.55
CA MET A 201 56.19 -0.45 29.25
C MET A 201 56.75 -1.85 28.98
N HIS A 202 55.94 -2.88 29.23
CA HIS A 202 56.29 -4.27 28.92
C HIS A 202 55.75 -4.68 27.54
N GLU A 203 56.36 -5.71 26.96
CA GLU A 203 55.90 -6.26 25.68
C GLU A 203 54.47 -6.84 25.84
N PRO A 204 53.53 -6.58 24.91
CA PRO A 204 52.10 -6.89 25.09
C PRO A 204 51.79 -8.34 25.49
N TYR A 205 52.50 -9.30 24.91
CA TYR A 205 52.30 -10.72 25.20
C TYR A 205 52.69 -11.10 26.64
N THR A 206 53.53 -10.31 27.32
CA THR A 206 53.95 -10.59 28.70
C THR A 206 52.81 -10.45 29.70
N PHE A 207 51.79 -9.64 29.37
CA PHE A 207 50.59 -9.46 30.19
C PHE A 207 49.68 -10.70 30.21
N LEU A 208 49.94 -11.67 29.32
CA LEU A 208 49.21 -12.94 29.25
C LEU A 208 49.80 -14.00 30.19
N ASN A 209 51.05 -13.80 30.65
CA ASN A 209 51.75 -14.78 31.46
C ASN A 209 51.08 -14.92 32.84
N GLY A 210 50.74 -16.17 33.20
CA GLY A 210 50.18 -16.49 34.52
C GLY A 210 48.67 -16.27 34.65
N LEU A 211 47.97 -15.91 33.57
CA LEU A 211 46.51 -15.90 33.55
C LEU A 211 45.94 -17.32 33.47
N THR A 212 44.75 -17.51 34.05
CA THR A 212 44.01 -18.77 33.93
C THR A 212 43.29 -18.86 32.58
N VAL A 213 42.82 -20.05 32.22
CA VAL A 213 41.99 -20.24 31.01
C VAL A 213 40.76 -19.33 31.04
N ALA A 214 40.11 -19.21 32.20
CA ALA A 214 38.94 -18.33 32.35
C ALA A 214 39.29 -16.85 32.16
N ASP A 215 40.41 -16.38 32.73
CA ASP A 215 40.84 -14.98 32.55
C ASP A 215 41.22 -14.67 31.10
N MET A 216 41.75 -15.65 30.37
CA MET A 216 42.08 -15.53 28.95
C MET A 216 40.81 -15.51 28.08
N GLU A 217 39.79 -16.29 28.42
CA GLU A 217 38.47 -16.25 27.76
C GLU A 217 37.79 -14.90 27.98
N ASP A 218 37.77 -14.39 29.22
CA ASP A 218 37.30 -13.05 29.54
C ASP A 218 38.07 -11.97 28.75
N LEU A 219 39.38 -12.14 28.59
CA LEU A 219 40.21 -11.22 27.80
C LEU A 219 39.82 -11.21 26.32
N LEU A 220 39.47 -12.35 25.73
CA LEU A 220 39.00 -12.41 24.34
C LEU A 220 37.69 -11.64 24.14
N GLU A 221 36.75 -11.78 25.07
CA GLU A 221 35.49 -11.01 25.06
C GLU A 221 35.77 -9.51 25.20
N ASP A 222 36.65 -9.13 26.13
CA ASP A 222 37.06 -7.74 26.33
C ASP A 222 37.74 -7.17 25.06
N ILE A 223 38.62 -7.92 24.38
CA ILE A 223 39.26 -7.52 23.12
C ILE A 223 38.23 -7.29 22.01
N GLN A 224 37.22 -8.17 21.91
CA GLN A 224 36.17 -8.02 20.91
C GLN A 224 35.39 -6.71 21.07
N VAL A 225 35.05 -6.34 22.31
CA VAL A 225 34.39 -5.06 22.60
C VAL A 225 35.25 -3.87 22.14
N TYR A 226 36.56 -3.90 22.38
CA TYR A 226 37.46 -2.85 21.88
C TYR A 226 37.55 -2.81 20.35
N MET A 227 37.54 -3.97 19.68
CA MET A 227 37.54 -4.03 18.22
C MET A 227 36.28 -3.41 17.61
N GLU A 228 35.11 -3.65 18.21
CA GLU A 228 33.83 -3.08 17.78
C GLU A 228 33.81 -1.56 18.00
N LEU A 229 34.22 -1.10 19.19
CA LEU A 229 34.16 0.30 19.58
C LEU A 229 35.24 1.20 18.93
N GLU A 230 36.45 0.68 18.64
CA GLU A 230 37.54 1.48 18.04
C GLU A 230 37.42 1.67 16.52
N GLN A 231 36.37 1.13 15.88
CA GLN A 231 36.09 1.26 14.45
C GLN A 231 37.31 0.94 13.57
N GLY A 232 38.12 -0.03 14.00
CA GLY A 232 39.24 -0.56 13.24
C GLY A 232 40.56 0.23 13.29
N LYS A 233 40.69 1.29 14.11
CA LYS A 233 41.95 2.07 14.22
C LYS A 233 43.15 1.20 14.59
N ASN A 234 42.98 0.27 15.53
CA ASN A 234 44.01 -0.65 16.01
C ASN A 234 43.66 -2.11 15.70
N ALA A 235 42.89 -2.37 14.63
CA ALA A 235 42.36 -3.71 14.33
C ALA A 235 43.43 -4.79 14.21
N ASP A 236 44.57 -4.47 13.60
CA ASP A 236 45.64 -5.46 13.40
C ASP A 236 46.27 -5.87 14.73
N PHE A 237 46.51 -4.91 15.65
CA PHE A 237 47.00 -5.20 16.99
C PHE A 237 46.04 -6.10 17.77
N TRP A 238 44.75 -5.78 17.74
CA TRP A 238 43.74 -6.57 18.45
C TRP A 238 43.58 -7.97 17.85
N ARG A 239 43.72 -8.12 16.52
CA ARG A 239 43.72 -9.42 15.85
C ARG A 239 44.94 -10.26 16.22
N ASP A 240 46.12 -9.64 16.28
CA ASP A 240 47.35 -10.31 16.72
C ASP A 240 47.22 -10.76 18.18
N MET A 241 46.66 -9.91 19.05
CA MET A 241 46.40 -10.27 20.45
C MET A 241 45.37 -11.38 20.62
N THR A 242 44.29 -11.34 19.84
CA THR A 242 43.31 -12.44 19.79
C THR A 242 44.00 -13.75 19.44
N THR A 243 44.84 -13.76 18.39
CA THR A 243 45.55 -14.96 17.92
C THR A 243 46.49 -15.52 19.00
N ILE A 244 47.24 -14.65 19.68
CA ILE A 244 48.18 -15.04 20.73
C ILE A 244 47.42 -15.58 21.96
N THR A 245 46.34 -14.92 22.38
CA THR A 245 45.51 -15.38 23.51
C THR A 245 44.84 -16.73 23.21
N GLU A 246 44.34 -16.95 22.00
CA GLU A 246 43.77 -18.24 21.56
C GLU A 246 44.80 -19.39 21.56
N ASP A 247 46.02 -19.12 21.10
CA ASP A 247 47.11 -20.09 21.15
C ASP A 247 47.49 -20.44 22.60
N GLU A 248 47.54 -19.44 23.49
CA GLU A 248 47.86 -19.66 24.89
C GLU A 248 46.77 -20.43 25.64
N ILE A 249 45.49 -20.13 25.39
CA ILE A 249 44.36 -20.96 25.85
C ILE A 249 44.53 -22.40 25.38
N SER A 250 44.87 -22.59 24.11
CA SER A 250 45.06 -23.93 23.53
C SER A 250 46.22 -24.69 24.19
N LYS A 251 47.31 -24.01 24.56
CA LYS A 251 48.41 -24.61 25.31
C LYS A 251 48.00 -24.97 26.73
N LEU A 252 47.33 -24.06 27.44
CA LEU A 252 46.87 -24.30 28.81
C LEU A 252 45.89 -25.47 28.88
N ARG A 253 44.91 -25.54 27.97
CA ARG A 253 43.99 -26.68 27.88
C ARG A 253 44.69 -28.01 27.58
N LYS A 254 45.72 -28.00 26.72
CA LYS A 254 46.55 -29.19 26.46
C LYS A 254 47.35 -29.61 27.70
N LEU A 255 47.89 -28.66 28.45
CA LEU A 255 48.60 -28.89 29.71
C LEU A 255 47.67 -29.50 30.76
N GLU A 256 46.48 -28.95 30.95
CA GLU A 256 45.44 -29.49 31.84
C GLU A 256 45.03 -30.91 31.43
N ALA A 257 44.80 -31.13 30.13
CA ALA A 257 44.47 -32.46 29.60
C ALA A 257 45.61 -33.48 29.75
N SER A 258 46.87 -33.02 29.81
CA SER A 258 48.05 -33.88 29.99
C SER A 258 48.33 -34.26 31.45
N GLY A 259 47.52 -33.79 32.41
CA GLY A 259 47.63 -34.14 33.84
C GLY A 259 48.83 -33.51 34.56
N LYS A 260 49.50 -32.53 33.92
CA LYS A 260 50.58 -31.75 34.51
C LYS A 260 49.99 -30.42 34.99
N GLY A 261 49.32 -30.47 36.13
CA GLY A 261 48.74 -29.28 36.76
C GLY A 261 49.84 -28.26 37.10
N PRO A 262 49.52 -26.95 37.10
CA PRO A 262 50.49 -25.91 37.43
C PRO A 262 50.89 -26.10 38.90
N GLY A 263 52.18 -26.33 39.12
CA GLY A 263 52.81 -26.28 40.44
C GLY A 263 53.32 -24.88 40.73
#